data_AF-A0A7W1NVW1-F1
#
_entry.id   AF-A0A7W1NVW1-F1
#
_cell.length_a   1.000
_cell.length_b   1.000
_cell.length_c   1.000
_cell.angle_alpha   90.00
_cell.angle_beta   90.00
_cell.angle_gamma   90.00
#
_symmetry.space_group_name_H-M   'P 1'
#
loop_
_entity.id
_entity.type
_entity.pdbx_description
1 polymer ?
#
loop_
_entity_poly.entity_id
_entity_poly.type
_entity_poly.pdbx_seq_one_letter_code
_entity_poly.pdbx_strand_id
1 'polypeptide(L)'
;MIDSMYDVIIIGAGAAGLAAGRKLHDAGKKILIIEARDRIGGRIHTSYDFVDGTPIELGAEFIHGEHAATHELVKQAGLHTIPVDRYGKLRWAPYSLPAVPLAELPTELRATISGLFMHYRALPDHAPLPDVSLAHYLRERGWNEEALKVADVLLAQTCCATLETLSCADLIREMRVDHAGKEEFRIREGYGELLKWYSRELPIQLNTAVRDVIWGEQGVTVVTTREDYRAHRCIMTVPVSILARGSIRFNPPLSSEKQQAVAAFRTEAATKLIYRFHEPFWDADLTFMCHTGLASRWWTPAYGRDGAAVICCFATAEKAQILDEQEENRALTW
;
A
#
# COMPACT_ATOMS: atom_id res chain seq x y z
N MET A 1 -42.23 -10.74 -6.41
CA MET A 1 -41.08 -10.43 -5.54
C MET A 1 -40.72 -8.98 -5.79
N ILE A 2 -40.67 -8.15 -4.76
CA ILE A 2 -40.34 -6.72 -4.92
C ILE A 2 -38.85 -6.67 -5.28
N ASP A 3 -38.54 -6.51 -6.56
CA ASP A 3 -37.20 -6.24 -7.11
C ASP A 3 -36.75 -4.89 -6.54
N SER A 4 -36.18 -4.93 -5.33
CA SER A 4 -35.97 -3.71 -4.56
C SER A 4 -34.70 -3.02 -5.07
N MET A 5 -34.85 -2.12 -6.03
CA MET A 5 -33.77 -1.31 -6.58
C MET A 5 -33.01 -0.58 -5.46
N TYR A 6 -31.67 -0.53 -5.57
CA TYR A 6 -30.80 0.25 -4.68
C TYR A 6 -30.60 1.67 -5.24
N ASP A 7 -30.28 2.63 -4.37
CA ASP A 7 -29.81 3.94 -4.82
C ASP A 7 -28.43 3.81 -5.46
N VAL A 8 -27.52 3.12 -4.75
CA VAL A 8 -26.13 2.94 -5.17
C VAL A 8 -25.61 1.55 -4.80
N ILE A 9 -25.03 0.85 -5.76
CA ILE A 9 -24.17 -0.31 -5.50
C ILE A 9 -22.71 0.13 -5.51
N ILE A 10 -21.91 -0.39 -4.58
CA ILE A 10 -20.47 -0.12 -4.48
C ILE A 10 -19.74 -1.45 -4.69
N ILE A 11 -18.83 -1.51 -5.66
CA ILE A 11 -18.07 -2.72 -5.97
C ILE A 11 -16.69 -2.60 -5.32
N GLY A 12 -16.43 -3.47 -4.35
CA GLY A 12 -15.24 -3.55 -3.51
C GLY A 12 -15.48 -3.03 -2.08
N ALA A 13 -15.12 -3.83 -1.07
CA ALA A 13 -15.14 -3.46 0.35
C ALA A 13 -13.73 -3.13 0.89
N GLY A 14 -12.88 -2.53 0.05
CA GLY A 14 -11.64 -1.89 0.48
C GLY A 14 -11.89 -0.52 1.14
N ALA A 15 -10.83 0.14 1.62
CA ALA A 15 -10.95 1.45 2.30
C ALA A 15 -11.79 2.48 1.51
N ALA A 16 -11.56 2.61 0.20
CA ALA A 16 -12.32 3.53 -0.65
C ALA A 16 -13.82 3.16 -0.76
N GLY A 17 -14.14 1.88 -0.90
CA GLY A 17 -15.52 1.40 -0.97
C GLY A 17 -16.27 1.56 0.35
N LEU A 18 -15.60 1.27 1.47
CA LEU A 18 -16.14 1.49 2.81
C LEU A 18 -16.38 2.98 3.08
N ALA A 19 -15.48 3.87 2.67
CA ALA A 19 -15.66 5.32 2.79
C ALA A 19 -16.82 5.85 1.95
N ALA A 20 -16.93 5.41 0.69
CA ALA A 20 -18.07 5.74 -0.16
C ALA A 20 -19.39 5.22 0.45
N GLY A 21 -19.38 3.98 0.95
CA GLY A 21 -20.52 3.35 1.60
C GLY A 21 -20.97 4.08 2.84
N ARG A 22 -20.03 4.39 3.75
CA ARG A 22 -20.30 5.19 4.95
C ARG A 22 -20.97 6.51 4.62
N LYS A 23 -20.40 7.28 3.70
CA LYS A 23 -20.94 8.59 3.32
C LYS A 23 -22.37 8.51 2.75
N LEU A 24 -22.65 7.50 1.93
CA LEU A 24 -23.97 7.31 1.33
C LEU A 24 -25.00 6.75 2.34
N HIS A 25 -24.57 5.81 3.18
CA HIS A 25 -25.38 5.24 4.25
C HIS A 25 -25.83 6.31 5.24
N ASP A 26 -24.90 7.14 5.72
CA ASP A 26 -25.21 8.23 6.67
C ASP A 26 -26.10 9.31 6.04
N ALA A 27 -26.10 9.44 4.72
CA ALA A 27 -27.02 10.27 3.96
C ALA A 27 -28.41 9.62 3.72
N GLY A 28 -28.69 8.47 4.36
CA GLY A 28 -29.95 7.75 4.28
C GLY A 28 -30.19 7.05 2.94
N LYS A 29 -29.16 6.83 2.12
CA LYS A 29 -29.29 6.13 0.84
C LYS A 29 -29.37 4.64 1.04
N LYS A 30 -30.23 3.98 0.28
CA LYS A 30 -30.31 2.52 0.22
C LYS A 30 -29.16 1.99 -0.62
N ILE A 31 -28.11 1.49 0.02
CA ILE A 31 -26.90 1.01 -0.65
C ILE A 31 -26.67 -0.49 -0.48
N LEU A 32 -25.77 -1.04 -1.29
CA LEU A 32 -25.16 -2.35 -1.10
C LEU A 32 -23.68 -2.31 -1.51
N ILE A 33 -22.79 -2.79 -0.65
CA ILE A 33 -21.38 -3.00 -0.96
C ILE A 33 -21.17 -4.47 -1.32
N ILE A 34 -20.58 -4.75 -2.48
CA ILE A 34 -20.32 -6.10 -2.97
C ILE A 34 -18.82 -6.36 -2.97
N GLU A 35 -18.37 -7.41 -2.28
CA GLU A 35 -16.97 -7.79 -2.16
C GLU A 35 -16.75 -9.23 -2.63
N ALA A 36 -15.72 -9.42 -3.45
CA ALA A 36 -15.39 -10.71 -4.03
C ALA A 36 -14.83 -11.69 -3.00
N ARG A 37 -14.08 -11.19 -2.01
CA ARG A 37 -13.48 -12.00 -0.95
C ARG A 37 -14.44 -12.26 0.21
N ASP A 38 -14.02 -13.14 1.09
CA ASP A 38 -14.64 -13.48 2.37
C ASP A 38 -14.34 -12.44 3.48
N ARG A 39 -13.64 -11.35 3.16
CA ARG A 39 -13.23 -10.31 4.09
C ARG A 39 -13.29 -8.92 3.48
N ILE A 40 -13.45 -7.92 4.33
CA ILE A 40 -13.28 -6.51 3.99
C ILE A 40 -11.79 -6.10 4.02
N GLY A 41 -11.52 -4.85 3.62
CA GLY A 41 -10.22 -4.18 3.77
C GLY A 41 -9.38 -4.10 2.51
N GLY A 42 -9.60 -4.99 1.53
CA GLY A 42 -8.85 -4.99 0.27
C GLY A 42 -7.34 -5.17 0.51
N ARG A 43 -6.55 -4.13 0.24
CA ARG A 43 -5.09 -4.09 0.50
C ARG A 43 -4.71 -3.92 1.98
N ILE A 44 -5.70 -3.66 2.84
CA ILE A 44 -5.55 -3.71 4.28
C ILE A 44 -5.91 -5.13 4.73
N HIS A 45 -5.04 -5.74 5.53
CA HIS A 45 -5.29 -7.04 6.14
C HIS A 45 -4.46 -7.16 7.42
N THR A 46 -5.14 -7.21 8.55
CA THR A 46 -4.54 -7.45 9.86
C THR A 46 -4.75 -8.92 10.25
N SER A 47 -3.71 -9.56 10.78
CA SER A 47 -3.77 -10.87 11.43
C SER A 47 -3.57 -10.69 12.93
N TYR A 48 -4.47 -11.27 13.73
CA TYR A 48 -4.34 -11.32 15.19
C TYR A 48 -3.91 -12.71 15.70
N ASP A 49 -3.85 -13.69 14.79
CA ASP A 49 -3.56 -15.09 15.14
C ASP A 49 -2.06 -15.42 14.94
N PHE A 50 -1.35 -14.67 14.10
CA PHE A 50 0.07 -14.92 13.81
C PHE A 50 0.95 -14.75 15.06
N VAL A 51 0.66 -13.71 15.84
CA VAL A 51 1.11 -13.54 17.22
C VAL A 51 -0.12 -13.26 18.06
N ASP A 52 -0.38 -14.13 19.02
CA ASP A 52 -1.59 -14.12 19.86
C ASP A 52 -1.94 -12.71 20.36
N GLY A 53 -3.05 -12.17 19.84
CA GLY A 53 -3.59 -10.85 20.20
C GLY A 53 -2.81 -9.64 19.69
N THR A 54 -1.62 -9.81 19.11
CA THR A 54 -0.82 -8.70 18.58
C THR A 54 -1.16 -8.46 17.11
N PRO A 55 -1.63 -7.26 16.72
CA PRO A 55 -1.99 -6.99 15.33
C PRO A 55 -0.78 -6.98 14.40
N ILE A 56 -0.74 -7.92 13.47
CA ILE A 56 0.27 -8.01 12.42
C ILE A 56 -0.36 -7.61 11.09
N GLU A 57 0.10 -6.50 10.52
CA GLU A 57 -0.39 -6.03 9.22
C GLU A 57 0.24 -6.85 8.10
N LEU A 58 -0.54 -7.70 7.43
CA LEU A 58 -0.13 -8.46 6.25
C LEU A 58 -0.17 -7.60 4.98
N GLY A 59 -0.93 -6.49 5.02
CA GLY A 59 -1.03 -5.50 3.95
C GLY A 59 -0.43 -4.16 4.34
N ALA A 60 -1.20 -3.09 4.09
CA ALA A 60 -0.85 -1.72 4.48
C ALA A 60 -0.68 -1.60 6.01
N GLU A 61 0.35 -0.88 6.45
CA GLU A 61 0.77 -0.85 7.85
C GLU A 61 0.92 0.56 8.43
N PHE A 62 1.35 1.52 7.62
CA PHE A 62 1.66 2.87 8.07
C PHE A 62 0.56 3.86 7.65
N ILE A 63 0.28 4.81 8.52
CA ILE A 63 -0.36 6.08 8.19
C ILE A 63 0.78 7.05 7.89
N HIS A 64 0.84 7.54 6.65
CA HIS A 64 1.82 8.53 6.22
C HIS A 64 1.22 9.93 6.39
N GLY A 65 1.80 10.70 7.31
CA GLY A 65 1.44 12.08 7.59
C GLY A 65 0.39 12.26 8.69
N GLU A 66 0.67 13.18 9.61
CA GLU A 66 -0.16 13.57 10.76
C GLU A 66 -1.51 14.23 10.39
N HIS A 67 -1.65 14.70 9.14
CA HIS A 67 -2.87 15.27 8.56
C HIS A 67 -3.63 14.30 7.65
N ALA A 68 -3.19 13.05 7.54
CA ALA A 68 -3.92 12.04 6.78
C ALA A 68 -5.34 11.84 7.35
N ALA A 69 -6.33 11.68 6.48
CA ALA A 69 -7.73 11.47 6.88
C ALA A 69 -7.92 10.29 7.85
N THR A 70 -7.04 9.27 7.77
CA THR A 70 -7.03 8.12 8.67
C THR A 70 -6.82 8.49 10.14
N HIS A 71 -6.04 9.54 10.45
CA HIS A 71 -5.81 9.96 11.84
C HIS A 71 -7.11 10.34 12.56
N GLU A 72 -7.94 11.13 11.89
CA GLU A 72 -9.20 11.56 12.45
C GLU A 72 -10.15 10.36 12.64
N LEU A 73 -10.14 9.39 11.73
CA LEU A 73 -10.91 8.15 11.87
C LEU A 73 -10.44 7.29 13.05
N VAL A 74 -9.12 7.19 13.28
CA VAL A 74 -8.56 6.49 14.44
C VAL A 74 -9.05 7.13 15.74
N LYS A 75 -9.00 8.46 15.83
CA LYS A 75 -9.49 9.21 16.99
C LYS A 75 -10.99 9.00 17.22
N GLN A 76 -11.81 9.09 16.17
CA GLN A 76 -13.26 8.88 16.25
C GLN A 76 -13.63 7.45 16.68
N ALA A 77 -12.81 6.47 16.29
CA ALA A 77 -12.98 5.08 16.72
C ALA A 77 -12.56 4.83 18.17
N GLY A 78 -11.92 5.80 18.84
CA GLY A 78 -11.33 5.62 20.17
C GLY A 78 -10.08 4.74 20.17
N LEU A 79 -9.40 4.65 19.02
CA LEU A 79 -8.16 3.88 18.82
C LEU A 79 -6.94 4.79 18.98
N HIS A 80 -5.74 4.20 19.04
CA HIS A 80 -4.50 4.95 19.31
C HIS A 80 -3.50 4.83 18.17
N THR A 81 -2.67 5.86 18.00
CA THR A 81 -1.53 5.82 17.09
C THR A 81 -0.21 5.60 17.85
N ILE A 82 0.73 4.96 17.18
CA ILE A 82 2.13 4.82 17.59
C ILE A 82 2.98 5.56 16.55
N PRO A 83 3.70 6.64 16.91
CA PRO A 83 4.64 7.28 16.01
C PRO A 83 5.79 6.35 15.64
N VAL A 84 6.19 6.33 14.37
CA VAL A 84 7.29 5.53 13.85
C VAL A 84 8.27 6.44 13.11
N ASP A 85 9.48 6.58 13.63
CA ASP A 85 10.55 7.28 12.95
C ASP A 85 11.39 6.30 12.12
N ARG A 86 10.99 6.03 10.86
CA ARG A 86 11.72 5.09 9.99
C ARG A 86 13.01 5.71 9.45
N TYR A 87 12.97 6.96 9.01
CA TYR A 87 14.10 7.58 8.32
C TYR A 87 15.10 8.22 9.28
N GLY A 88 14.67 8.76 10.42
CA GLY A 88 15.56 9.28 11.46
C GLY A 88 16.29 8.18 12.23
N LYS A 89 15.70 6.98 12.31
CA LYS A 89 16.33 5.77 12.85
C LYS A 89 16.75 4.76 11.80
N LEU A 90 16.98 5.20 10.55
CA LEU A 90 17.44 4.30 9.49
C LEU A 90 18.74 3.61 9.90
N ARG A 91 18.71 2.28 9.89
CA ARG A 91 19.90 1.43 10.00
C ARG A 91 20.24 0.85 8.64
N TRP A 92 21.52 0.68 8.36
CA TRP A 92 21.98 0.10 7.11
C TRP A 92 23.02 -0.98 7.37
N ALA A 93 22.90 -2.12 6.71
CA ALA A 93 23.92 -3.16 6.75
C ALA A 93 24.93 -2.97 5.61
N PRO A 94 26.21 -2.65 5.90
CA PRO A 94 27.28 -2.84 4.95
C PRO A 94 27.49 -4.33 4.70
N TYR A 95 27.96 -4.70 3.51
CA TYR A 95 28.02 -6.08 3.01
C TYR A 95 28.45 -7.12 4.08
N SER A 96 27.57 -8.09 4.37
CA SER A 96 27.77 -9.18 5.35
C SER A 96 28.02 -8.76 6.82
N LEU A 97 27.76 -7.51 7.18
CA LEU A 97 27.83 -7.00 8.55
C LEU A 97 26.43 -6.68 9.10
N PRO A 98 26.25 -6.65 10.43
CA PRO A 98 25.00 -6.20 11.04
C PRO A 98 24.61 -4.79 10.61
N ALA A 99 23.30 -4.51 10.58
CA ALA A 99 22.80 -3.17 10.30
C ALA A 99 23.11 -2.22 11.45
N VAL A 100 23.78 -1.11 11.15
CA VAL A 100 24.16 -0.07 12.12
C VAL A 100 23.46 1.25 11.80
N PRO A 101 23.26 2.15 12.78
CA PRO A 101 22.73 3.49 12.53
C PRO A 101 23.55 4.28 11.51
N LEU A 102 22.90 5.19 10.77
CA LEU A 102 23.57 6.05 9.79
C LEU A 102 24.85 6.74 10.31
N ALA A 103 24.86 7.15 11.59
CA ALA A 103 26.00 7.83 12.21
C ALA A 103 27.27 6.97 12.28
N GLU A 104 27.11 5.64 12.34
CA GLU A 104 28.19 4.66 12.48
C GLU A 104 28.67 4.09 11.13
N LEU A 105 27.99 4.42 10.03
CA LEU A 105 28.39 3.96 8.70
C LEU A 105 29.69 4.62 8.23
N PRO A 106 30.44 3.94 7.33
CA PRO A 106 31.54 4.56 6.61
C PRO A 106 31.11 5.89 5.97
N THR A 107 31.98 6.90 6.04
CA THR A 107 31.70 8.27 5.60
C THR A 107 31.15 8.33 4.17
N GLU A 108 31.71 7.53 3.26
CA GLU A 108 31.29 7.46 1.86
C GLU A 108 29.85 6.97 1.71
N LEU A 109 29.50 5.85 2.35
CA LEU A 109 28.14 5.30 2.29
C LEU A 109 27.11 6.23 2.95
N ARG A 110 27.47 6.85 4.07
CA ARG A 110 26.64 7.88 4.71
C ARG A 110 26.40 9.06 3.76
N ALA A 111 27.45 9.54 3.09
CA ALA A 111 27.33 10.63 2.12
C ALA A 111 26.44 10.24 0.92
N THR A 112 26.54 9.00 0.43
CA THR A 112 25.66 8.47 -0.61
C THR A 112 24.20 8.50 -0.20
N ILE A 113 23.85 7.93 0.97
CA ILE A 113 22.47 7.89 1.46
C ILE A 113 21.92 9.32 1.65
N SER A 114 22.68 10.20 2.32
CA SER A 114 22.26 11.58 2.53
C SER A 114 22.10 12.36 1.22
N GLY A 115 23.03 12.21 0.27
CA GLY A 115 22.97 12.88 -1.02
C GLY A 115 21.79 12.42 -1.87
N LEU A 116 21.49 11.13 -1.91
CA LEU A 116 20.31 10.59 -2.61
C LEU A 116 19.02 11.16 -2.04
N PHE A 117 18.87 11.22 -0.70
CA PHE A 117 17.70 11.85 -0.08
C PHE A 117 17.60 13.34 -0.40
N MET A 118 18.71 14.06 -0.45
CA MET A 118 18.72 15.48 -0.83
C MET A 118 18.22 15.67 -2.27
N HIS A 119 18.71 14.86 -3.23
CA HIS A 119 18.25 14.93 -4.60
C HIS A 119 16.77 14.57 -4.75
N TYR A 120 16.32 13.50 -4.10
CA TYR A 120 14.93 13.08 -4.13
C TYR A 120 14.00 14.17 -3.58
N ARG A 121 14.37 14.81 -2.45
CA ARG A 121 13.61 15.91 -1.85
C ARG A 121 13.58 17.18 -2.69
N ALA A 122 14.58 17.40 -3.55
CA ALA A 122 14.65 18.54 -4.45
C ALA A 122 13.88 18.33 -5.77
N LEU A 123 13.40 17.11 -6.06
CA LEU A 123 12.62 16.82 -7.26
C LEU A 123 11.44 17.80 -7.47
N PRO A 124 10.61 18.13 -6.46
CA PRO A 124 9.46 19.01 -6.65
C PRO A 124 9.80 20.40 -7.18
N ASP A 125 11.04 20.86 -7.00
CA ASP A 125 11.52 22.18 -7.44
C ASP A 125 12.01 22.18 -8.90
N HIS A 126 12.08 21.02 -9.55
CA HIS A 126 12.46 20.90 -10.94
C HIS A 126 11.24 21.08 -11.85
N ALA A 127 11.15 22.24 -12.51
CA ALA A 127 10.10 22.55 -13.48
C ALA A 127 10.71 23.02 -14.82
N PRO A 128 10.18 22.58 -15.98
CA PRO A 128 9.67 21.25 -16.29
C PRO A 128 10.83 20.31 -16.68
N LEU A 129 10.87 19.10 -16.12
CA LEU A 129 11.71 18.04 -16.67
C LEU A 129 10.93 17.33 -17.80
N PRO A 130 11.53 17.06 -18.97
CA PRO A 130 11.06 15.97 -19.83
C PRO A 130 10.92 14.72 -18.96
N ASP A 131 9.85 13.95 -19.13
CA ASP A 131 9.65 12.80 -18.27
C ASP A 131 10.76 11.77 -18.49
N VAL A 132 11.49 11.48 -17.42
CA VAL A 132 12.65 10.59 -17.38
C VAL A 132 12.54 9.68 -16.16
N SER A 133 13.19 8.52 -16.23
CA SER A 133 13.29 7.62 -15.08
C SER A 133 14.12 8.23 -13.95
N LEU A 134 13.85 7.83 -12.72
CA LEU A 134 14.65 8.25 -11.57
C LEU A 134 16.12 7.80 -11.71
N ALA A 135 16.38 6.65 -12.31
CA ALA A 135 17.74 6.21 -12.61
C ALA A 135 18.46 7.20 -13.56
N HIS A 136 17.82 7.59 -14.66
CA HIS A 136 18.38 8.53 -15.61
C HIS A 136 18.70 9.87 -14.94
N TYR A 137 17.75 10.42 -14.18
CA TYR A 137 17.95 11.65 -13.41
C TYR A 137 19.15 11.57 -12.45
N LEU A 138 19.30 10.47 -11.72
CA LEU A 138 20.41 10.28 -10.79
C LEU A 138 21.75 10.13 -11.52
N ARG A 139 21.80 9.40 -12.64
CA ARG A 139 23.02 9.27 -13.47
C ARG A 139 23.49 10.61 -14.03
N GLU A 140 22.57 11.47 -14.49
CA GLU A 140 22.90 12.82 -14.95
C GLU A 140 23.51 13.70 -13.85
N ARG A 141 23.21 13.40 -12.58
CA ARG A 141 23.82 14.07 -11.41
C ARG A 141 25.11 13.41 -10.92
N GLY A 142 25.64 12.45 -11.67
CA GLY A 142 26.93 11.81 -11.41
C GLY A 142 26.88 10.67 -10.39
N TRP A 143 25.68 10.18 -10.02
CA TRP A 143 25.56 9.00 -9.16
C TRP A 143 25.95 7.73 -9.94
N ASN A 144 26.84 6.93 -9.33
CA ASN A 144 27.30 5.67 -9.90
C ASN A 144 26.31 4.52 -9.63
N GLU A 145 26.56 3.35 -10.23
CA GLU A 145 25.67 2.19 -10.11
C GLU A 145 25.57 1.65 -8.66
N GLU A 146 26.61 1.79 -7.83
CA GLU A 146 26.52 1.41 -6.41
C GLU A 146 25.56 2.34 -5.64
N ALA A 147 25.57 3.63 -5.93
CA ALA A 147 24.59 4.56 -5.39
C ALA A 147 23.17 4.27 -5.90
N LEU A 148 23.01 3.86 -7.16
CA LEU A 148 21.71 3.43 -7.68
C LEU A 148 21.17 2.19 -6.96
N LYS A 149 22.01 1.23 -6.55
CA LYS A 149 21.55 0.11 -5.71
C LYS A 149 21.01 0.58 -4.35
N VAL A 150 21.59 1.62 -3.77
CA VAL A 150 21.07 2.26 -2.55
C VAL A 150 19.76 3.00 -2.84
N ALA A 151 19.70 3.74 -3.95
CA ALA A 151 18.53 4.50 -4.37
C ALA A 151 17.33 3.58 -4.69
N ASP A 152 17.57 2.40 -5.26
CA ASP A 152 16.54 1.39 -5.49
C ASP A 152 15.83 1.01 -4.19
N VAL A 153 16.61 0.71 -3.15
CA VAL A 153 16.10 0.29 -1.84
C VAL A 153 15.36 1.42 -1.13
N LEU A 154 15.91 2.63 -1.16
CA LEU A 154 15.37 3.76 -0.38
C LEU A 154 14.26 4.53 -1.09
N LEU A 155 14.22 4.53 -2.43
CA LEU A 155 13.36 5.41 -3.23
C LEU A 155 12.46 4.64 -4.21
N ALA A 156 12.98 3.67 -4.98
CA ALA A 156 12.16 2.98 -5.96
C ALA A 156 11.21 1.98 -5.29
N GLN A 157 11.73 1.21 -4.34
CA GLN A 157 10.95 0.21 -3.63
C GLN A 157 9.88 0.81 -2.71
N THR A 158 9.97 2.08 -2.32
CA THR A 158 8.88 2.76 -1.61
C THR A 158 7.66 3.00 -2.51
N CYS A 159 7.89 3.17 -3.80
CA CYS A 159 6.86 3.44 -4.81
C CYS A 159 6.37 2.18 -5.52
N CYS A 160 6.87 0.99 -5.15
CA CYS A 160 6.59 -0.26 -5.84
C CYS A 160 6.90 -0.16 -7.35
N ALA A 161 8.11 0.32 -7.68
CA ALA A 161 8.61 0.47 -9.04
C ALA A 161 10.10 0.10 -9.10
N THR A 162 10.65 -0.01 -10.31
CA THR A 162 12.11 -0.02 -10.50
C THR A 162 12.60 1.40 -10.75
N LEU A 163 13.87 1.68 -10.50
CA LEU A 163 14.44 3.00 -10.80
C LEU A 163 14.31 3.38 -12.28
N GLU A 164 14.28 2.39 -13.18
CA GLU A 164 14.21 2.59 -14.62
C GLU A 164 12.79 2.88 -15.12
N THR A 165 11.77 2.55 -14.33
CA THR A 165 10.37 2.79 -14.70
C THR A 165 9.69 3.87 -13.85
N LEU A 166 10.29 4.26 -12.73
CA LEU A 166 9.75 5.30 -11.85
C LEU A 166 9.90 6.68 -12.50
N SER A 167 8.78 7.26 -12.91
CA SER A 167 8.69 8.58 -13.57
C SER A 167 9.00 9.71 -12.60
N CYS A 168 9.95 10.58 -12.95
CA CYS A 168 10.21 11.80 -12.21
C CYS A 168 9.02 12.77 -12.29
N ALA A 169 8.30 12.84 -13.42
CA ALA A 169 7.14 13.71 -13.54
C ALA A 169 6.00 13.29 -12.61
N ASP A 170 5.73 11.99 -12.47
CA ASP A 170 4.72 11.47 -11.55
C ASP A 170 5.13 11.70 -10.09
N LEU A 171 6.39 11.45 -9.73
CA LEU A 171 6.92 11.75 -8.38
C LEU A 171 6.75 13.23 -8.02
N ILE A 172 7.12 14.14 -8.93
CA ILE A 172 6.95 15.59 -8.72
C ILE A 172 5.48 15.93 -8.51
N ARG A 173 4.59 15.35 -9.32
CA ARG A 173 3.15 15.59 -9.21
C ARG A 173 2.62 15.10 -7.86
N GLU A 174 2.97 13.89 -7.45
CA GLU A 174 2.57 13.29 -6.18
C GLU A 174 3.05 14.13 -5.00
N MET A 175 4.35 14.45 -4.96
CA MET A 175 4.96 15.22 -3.86
C MET A 175 4.43 16.66 -3.74
N ARG A 176 3.97 17.27 -4.85
CA ARG A 176 3.38 18.62 -4.83
C ARG A 176 1.95 18.66 -4.27
N VAL A 177 1.21 17.55 -4.39
CA VAL A 177 -0.18 17.47 -3.93
C VAL A 177 -0.33 16.76 -2.58
N ASP A 178 0.73 16.08 -2.13
CA ASP A 178 0.75 15.49 -0.80
C ASP A 178 0.88 16.58 0.27
N HIS A 179 -0.14 16.64 1.13
CA HIS A 179 -0.23 17.56 2.26
C HIS A 179 -0.52 16.80 3.56
N ALA A 180 -0.30 15.48 3.56
CA ALA A 180 -0.58 14.64 4.72
C ALA A 180 0.39 14.90 5.86
N GLY A 181 1.59 15.44 5.61
CA GLY A 181 2.61 15.69 6.63
C GLY A 181 3.84 14.83 6.43
N LYS A 182 4.75 14.81 7.42
CA LYS A 182 6.06 14.12 7.31
C LYS A 182 6.26 13.01 8.33
N GLU A 183 5.41 12.96 9.36
CA GLU A 183 5.49 11.93 10.39
C GLU A 183 4.80 10.65 9.91
N GLU A 184 5.15 9.52 10.51
CA GLU A 184 4.53 8.23 10.19
C GLU A 184 4.02 7.57 11.45
N PHE A 185 2.91 6.85 11.32
CA PHE A 185 2.24 6.25 12.46
C PHE A 185 1.76 4.84 12.13
N ARG A 186 1.51 4.07 13.17
CA ARG A 186 0.73 2.83 13.11
C ARG A 186 -0.51 2.97 13.98
N ILE A 187 -1.52 2.16 13.72
CA ILE A 187 -2.64 1.99 14.64
C ILE A 187 -2.21 0.94 15.68
N ARG A 188 -2.23 1.29 16.97
CA ARG A 188 -1.80 0.40 18.06
C ARG A 188 -2.57 -0.92 18.00
N GLU A 189 -3.89 -0.83 17.84
CA GLU A 189 -4.83 -1.96 17.77
C GLU A 189 -4.93 -2.61 16.39
N GLY A 190 -4.27 -2.03 15.37
CA GLY A 190 -4.29 -2.52 13.99
C GLY A 190 -5.45 -1.96 13.16
N TYR A 191 -5.28 -1.97 11.84
CA TYR A 191 -6.29 -1.51 10.90
C TYR A 191 -7.58 -2.35 10.94
N GLY A 192 -7.48 -3.63 11.32
CA GLY A 192 -8.63 -4.51 11.47
C GLY A 192 -9.70 -3.93 12.39
N GLU A 193 -9.32 -3.40 13.56
CA GLU A 193 -10.27 -2.77 14.48
C GLU A 193 -10.85 -1.46 13.92
N LEU A 194 -10.03 -0.65 13.22
CA LEU A 194 -10.52 0.55 12.56
C LEU A 194 -11.57 0.21 11.50
N LEU A 195 -11.30 -0.78 10.64
CA LEU A 195 -12.24 -1.19 9.60
C LEU A 195 -13.51 -1.79 10.18
N LYS A 196 -13.40 -2.61 11.25
CA LYS A 196 -14.55 -3.18 11.96
C LYS A 196 -15.43 -2.10 12.58
N TRP A 197 -14.85 -1.04 13.14
CA TRP A 197 -15.61 0.12 13.61
C TRP A 197 -16.27 0.86 12.45
N TYR A 198 -15.51 1.13 11.39
CA TYR A 198 -15.96 1.96 10.28
C TYR A 198 -17.06 1.30 9.44
N SER A 199 -17.06 -0.03 9.36
CA SER A 199 -18.02 -0.81 8.57
C SER A 199 -19.31 -1.19 9.33
N ARG A 200 -19.47 -0.80 10.60
CA ARG A 200 -20.67 -1.13 11.40
C ARG A 200 -21.95 -0.72 10.66
N GLU A 201 -22.93 -1.62 10.62
CA GLU A 201 -24.25 -1.41 10.01
C GLU A 201 -24.23 -1.19 8.48
N LEU A 202 -23.06 -1.18 7.83
CA LEU A 202 -23.02 -1.09 6.37
C LEU A 202 -23.52 -2.42 5.76
N PRO A 203 -24.41 -2.37 4.77
CA PRO A 203 -24.86 -3.56 4.06
C PRO A 203 -23.75 -4.05 3.12
N ILE A 204 -22.97 -5.03 3.61
CA ILE A 204 -21.84 -5.61 2.88
C ILE A 204 -22.14 -7.08 2.56
N GLN A 205 -22.04 -7.41 1.27
CA GLN A 205 -22.19 -8.77 0.77
C GLN A 205 -20.82 -9.31 0.34
N LEU A 206 -20.23 -10.14 1.19
CA LEU A 206 -18.97 -10.85 0.95
C LEU A 206 -19.17 -12.08 0.05
N ASN A 207 -18.07 -12.68 -0.42
CA ASN A 207 -18.06 -13.87 -1.28
C ASN A 207 -18.88 -13.73 -2.57
N THR A 208 -18.92 -12.52 -3.11
CA THR A 208 -19.74 -12.18 -4.28
C THR A 208 -18.88 -11.45 -5.29
N ALA A 209 -18.31 -12.19 -6.25
CA ALA A 209 -17.51 -11.57 -7.30
C ALA A 209 -18.42 -11.02 -8.39
N VAL A 210 -18.21 -9.76 -8.76
CA VAL A 210 -18.87 -9.13 -9.91
C VAL A 210 -18.22 -9.62 -11.20
N ARG A 211 -19.02 -9.96 -12.21
CA ARG A 211 -18.55 -10.40 -13.53
C ARG A 211 -18.90 -9.41 -14.64
N ASP A 212 -20.08 -8.80 -14.56
CA ASP A 212 -20.57 -7.86 -15.57
C ASP A 212 -21.24 -6.66 -14.91
N VAL A 213 -21.04 -5.48 -15.50
CA VAL A 213 -21.72 -4.24 -15.14
C VAL A 213 -22.45 -3.76 -16.40
N ILE A 214 -23.77 -3.93 -16.40
CA ILE A 214 -24.64 -3.50 -17.50
C ILE A 214 -25.25 -2.16 -17.09
N TRP A 215 -25.02 -1.09 -17.85
CA TRP A 215 -25.36 0.27 -17.43
C TRP A 215 -25.92 1.12 -18.58
N GLY A 216 -26.69 2.14 -18.22
CA GLY A 216 -27.27 3.09 -19.17
C GLY A 216 -28.09 4.15 -18.45
N GLU A 217 -28.97 4.84 -19.19
CA GLU A 217 -29.80 5.92 -18.62
C GLU A 217 -30.75 5.44 -17.52
N GLN A 218 -31.19 4.18 -17.59
CA GLN A 218 -32.15 3.58 -16.65
C GLN A 218 -31.48 3.04 -15.37
N GLY A 219 -30.16 3.14 -15.24
CA GLY A 219 -29.40 2.69 -14.08
C GLY A 219 -28.36 1.63 -14.42
N VAL A 220 -28.06 0.77 -13.43
CA VAL A 220 -27.00 -0.23 -13.50
C VAL A 220 -27.52 -1.57 -12.98
N THR A 221 -27.23 -2.65 -13.70
CA THR A 221 -27.36 -4.04 -13.26
C THR A 221 -25.96 -4.62 -13.06
N VAL A 222 -25.71 -5.13 -11.87
CA VAL A 222 -24.44 -5.74 -11.46
C VAL A 222 -24.66 -7.25 -11.39
N VAL A 223 -24.04 -7.97 -12.33
CA VAL A 223 -24.12 -9.43 -12.44
C VAL A 223 -23.01 -10.05 -11.61
N THR A 224 -23.35 -11.01 -10.77
CA THR A 224 -22.40 -11.58 -9.80
C THR A 224 -22.29 -13.11 -9.85
N THR A 225 -21.45 -13.67 -9.00
CA THR A 225 -21.37 -15.12 -8.77
C THR A 225 -22.53 -15.71 -8.00
N ARG A 226 -23.38 -14.88 -7.36
CA ARG A 226 -24.52 -15.32 -6.55
C ARG A 226 -25.85 -14.97 -7.22
N GLU A 227 -26.19 -13.70 -7.21
CA GLU A 227 -27.41 -13.15 -7.80
C GLU A 227 -27.13 -11.76 -8.39
N ASP A 228 -28.07 -11.24 -9.18
CA ASP A 228 -27.91 -9.95 -9.85
C ASP A 228 -28.57 -8.84 -9.04
N TYR A 229 -27.91 -7.68 -8.98
CA TYR A 229 -28.38 -6.54 -8.23
C TYR A 229 -28.61 -5.34 -9.14
N ARG A 230 -29.67 -4.56 -8.86
CA ARG A 230 -30.02 -3.36 -9.65
C ARG A 230 -29.92 -2.11 -8.80
N ALA A 231 -29.38 -1.04 -9.38
CA ALA A 231 -29.28 0.25 -8.73
C ALA A 231 -29.43 1.43 -9.70
N HIS A 232 -29.75 2.61 -9.17
CA HIS A 232 -29.74 3.84 -9.97
C HIS A 232 -28.30 4.23 -10.38
N ARG A 233 -27.31 3.99 -9.52
CA ARG A 233 -25.90 4.30 -9.75
C ARG A 233 -24.99 3.18 -9.25
N CYS A 234 -23.75 3.15 -9.74
CA CYS A 234 -22.72 2.23 -9.30
C CYS A 234 -21.40 2.98 -9.06
N ILE A 235 -20.69 2.64 -7.98
CA ILE A 235 -19.34 3.13 -7.68
C ILE A 235 -18.36 1.96 -7.79
N MET A 236 -17.37 2.09 -8.67
CA MET A 236 -16.29 1.13 -8.82
C MET A 236 -15.13 1.52 -7.90
N THR A 237 -14.76 0.66 -6.96
CA THR A 237 -13.59 0.86 -6.07
C THR A 237 -12.57 -0.28 -6.13
N VAL A 238 -12.66 -1.11 -7.17
CA VAL A 238 -11.67 -2.15 -7.45
C VAL A 238 -10.35 -1.55 -7.95
N PRO A 239 -9.20 -2.19 -7.67
CA PRO A 239 -7.92 -1.77 -8.24
C PRO A 239 -7.95 -1.77 -9.77
N VAL A 240 -7.20 -0.85 -10.39
CA VAL A 240 -7.05 -0.78 -11.85
C VAL A 240 -6.53 -2.09 -12.44
N SER A 241 -5.68 -2.82 -11.71
CA SER A 241 -5.19 -4.14 -12.13
C SER A 241 -6.29 -5.20 -12.28
N ILE A 242 -7.41 -5.09 -11.54
CA ILE A 242 -8.57 -5.98 -11.72
C ILE A 242 -9.30 -5.64 -13.02
N LEU A 243 -9.40 -4.35 -13.36
CA LEU A 243 -9.96 -3.90 -14.64
C LEU A 243 -9.08 -4.31 -15.82
N ALA A 244 -7.76 -4.14 -15.69
CA ALA A 244 -6.79 -4.51 -16.72
C ALA A 244 -6.78 -6.02 -17.03
N ARG A 245 -7.05 -6.86 -16.03
CA ARG A 245 -7.21 -8.32 -16.21
C ARG A 245 -8.52 -8.71 -16.90
N GLY A 246 -9.44 -7.77 -17.14
CA GLY A 246 -10.74 -8.05 -17.75
C GLY A 246 -11.68 -8.89 -16.87
N SER A 247 -11.45 -8.93 -15.55
CA SER A 247 -12.26 -9.73 -14.62
C SER A 247 -13.71 -9.23 -14.50
N ILE A 248 -13.95 -7.96 -14.83
CA ILE A 248 -15.27 -7.32 -14.86
C ILE A 248 -15.50 -6.76 -16.26
N ARG A 249 -16.57 -7.20 -16.93
CA ARG A 249 -16.98 -6.69 -18.24
C ARG A 249 -17.98 -5.56 -18.09
N PHE A 250 -17.95 -4.60 -19.01
CA PHE A 250 -18.88 -3.48 -19.05
C PHE A 250 -19.74 -3.56 -20.30
N ASN A 251 -21.05 -3.33 -20.15
CA ASN A 251 -21.99 -3.25 -21.26
C ASN A 251 -22.90 -2.00 -21.10
N PRO A 252 -22.78 -0.97 -21.96
CA PRO A 252 -21.80 -0.85 -23.05
C PRO A 252 -20.37 -0.78 -22.50
N PRO A 253 -19.34 -1.03 -23.34
CA PRO A 253 -17.96 -0.92 -22.93
C PRO A 253 -17.65 0.50 -22.43
N LEU A 254 -16.61 0.62 -21.58
CA LEU A 254 -16.09 1.92 -21.17
C LEU A 254 -15.58 2.71 -22.39
N SER A 255 -15.48 4.03 -22.27
CA SER A 255 -14.92 4.86 -23.34
C SER A 255 -13.50 4.42 -23.71
N SER A 256 -13.09 4.68 -24.96
CA SER A 256 -11.74 4.36 -25.46
C SER A 256 -10.65 4.99 -24.57
N GLU A 257 -10.84 6.22 -24.12
CA GLU A 257 -9.94 6.92 -23.19
C GLU A 257 -9.75 6.14 -21.88
N LYS A 258 -10.82 5.65 -21.27
CA LYS A 258 -10.73 4.85 -20.04
C LYS A 258 -10.05 3.51 -20.28
N GLN A 259 -10.32 2.86 -21.41
CA GLN A 259 -9.65 1.61 -21.78
C GLN A 259 -8.14 1.81 -21.96
N GLN A 260 -7.74 2.89 -22.64
CA GLN A 260 -6.34 3.28 -22.80
C GLN A 260 -5.68 3.59 -21.46
N ALA A 261 -6.36 4.33 -20.57
CA ALA A 261 -5.84 4.63 -19.23
C ALA A 261 -5.64 3.35 -18.39
N VAL A 262 -6.59 2.42 -18.43
CA VAL A 262 -6.47 1.11 -17.75
C VAL A 262 -5.29 0.31 -18.32
N ALA A 263 -5.10 0.31 -19.64
CA ALA A 263 -4.01 -0.41 -20.28
C ALA A 263 -2.62 0.23 -20.02
N ALA A 264 -2.57 1.56 -19.85
CA ALA A 264 -1.33 2.29 -19.58
C ALA A 264 -0.87 2.18 -18.12
N PHE A 265 -1.78 1.88 -17.19
CA PHE A 265 -1.46 1.81 -15.77
C PHE A 265 -0.61 0.57 -15.45
N ARG A 266 0.63 0.79 -15.01
CA ARG A 266 1.55 -0.27 -14.62
C ARG A 266 1.37 -0.62 -13.15
N THR A 267 1.31 -1.92 -12.86
CA THR A 267 1.35 -2.43 -11.49
C THR A 267 2.48 -3.42 -11.36
N GLU A 268 3.30 -3.22 -10.33
CA GLU A 268 4.38 -4.13 -9.99
C GLU A 268 3.99 -5.02 -8.79
N ALA A 269 4.73 -6.12 -8.63
CA ALA A 269 4.56 -7.04 -7.51
C ALA A 269 5.09 -6.43 -6.20
N ALA A 270 4.53 -6.88 -5.07
CA ALA A 270 5.03 -6.56 -3.74
C ALA A 270 4.85 -7.77 -2.83
N THR A 271 5.92 -8.12 -2.13
CA THR A 271 6.00 -9.31 -1.27
C THR A 271 6.38 -8.87 0.12
N LYS A 272 5.59 -9.32 1.10
CA LYS A 272 5.82 -9.08 2.53
C LYS A 272 6.07 -10.41 3.22
N LEU A 273 7.28 -10.60 3.74
CA LEU A 273 7.68 -11.79 4.49
C LEU A 273 7.68 -11.45 5.97
N ILE A 274 7.05 -12.29 6.79
CA ILE A 274 6.92 -12.03 8.22
C ILE A 274 7.47 -13.22 8.98
N TYR A 275 8.45 -12.95 9.84
CA TYR A 275 9.17 -13.94 10.60
C TYR A 275 8.85 -13.78 12.07
N ARG A 276 8.54 -14.89 12.73
CA ARG A 276 8.36 -14.96 14.18
C ARG A 276 9.50 -15.77 14.78
N PHE A 277 10.15 -15.21 15.78
CA PHE A 277 11.24 -15.81 16.54
C PHE A 277 10.79 -16.15 17.96
N HIS A 278 11.61 -16.91 18.67
CA HIS A 278 11.41 -17.17 20.10
C HIS A 278 11.65 -15.90 20.95
N GLU A 279 12.68 -15.15 20.61
CA GLU A 279 13.07 -13.90 21.28
C GLU A 279 13.60 -12.88 20.26
N PRO A 280 13.44 -11.57 20.50
CA PRO A 280 14.01 -10.55 19.62
C PRO A 280 15.53 -10.51 19.79
N PHE A 281 16.27 -10.66 18.70
CA PHE A 281 17.74 -10.53 18.66
C PHE A 281 18.19 -9.17 18.08
N TRP A 282 17.27 -8.23 17.95
CA TRP A 282 17.48 -6.87 17.46
C TRP A 282 17.15 -5.85 18.54
N ASP A 283 17.62 -4.61 18.35
CA ASP A 283 17.36 -3.53 19.30
C ASP A 283 15.87 -3.21 19.41
N ALA A 284 15.40 -2.96 20.63
CA ALA A 284 13.99 -2.66 20.93
C ALA A 284 13.46 -1.43 20.17
N ASP A 285 14.36 -0.58 19.69
CA ASP A 285 14.04 0.66 18.98
C ASP A 285 14.12 0.55 17.45
N LEU A 286 14.32 -0.66 16.91
CA LEU A 286 14.37 -0.94 15.48
C LEU A 286 13.03 -0.59 14.80
N THR A 287 12.99 0.50 14.05
CA THR A 287 11.84 0.89 13.23
C THR A 287 12.05 0.64 11.75
N PHE A 288 13.30 0.65 11.26
CA PHE A 288 13.63 0.43 9.87
C PHE A 288 15.12 0.09 9.67
N MET A 289 15.40 -0.97 8.92
CA MET A 289 16.75 -1.30 8.46
C MET A 289 16.76 -1.72 6.99
N CYS A 290 17.85 -1.43 6.30
CA CYS A 290 17.98 -1.69 4.87
C CYS A 290 19.34 -2.26 4.49
N HIS A 291 19.39 -2.93 3.33
CA HIS A 291 20.63 -3.28 2.61
C HIS A 291 20.34 -3.48 1.12
N THR A 292 21.38 -3.65 0.30
CA THR A 292 21.24 -3.79 -1.18
C THR A 292 20.84 -5.19 -1.64
N GLY A 293 20.59 -6.13 -0.73
CA GLY A 293 20.23 -7.50 -1.06
C GLY A 293 18.82 -7.63 -1.66
N LEU A 294 18.38 -8.87 -1.83
CA LEU A 294 17.05 -9.18 -2.35
C LEU A 294 15.96 -8.80 -1.34
N ALA A 295 15.98 -9.42 -0.17
CA ALA A 295 15.17 -9.07 0.98
C ALA A 295 15.73 -7.79 1.62
N SER A 296 15.44 -6.61 1.07
CA SER A 296 16.29 -5.42 1.30
C SER A 296 15.79 -4.44 2.35
N ARG A 297 14.53 -4.54 2.77
CA ARG A 297 13.89 -3.55 3.64
C ARG A 297 13.17 -4.24 4.77
N TRP A 298 13.51 -3.88 5.99
CA TRP A 298 13.03 -4.59 7.17
C TRP A 298 12.59 -3.65 8.28
N TRP A 299 11.67 -4.12 9.10
CA TRP A 299 11.22 -3.45 10.32
C TRP A 299 10.54 -4.45 11.25
N THR A 300 10.39 -4.13 12.53
CA THR A 300 9.55 -4.93 13.42
C THR A 300 8.10 -4.43 13.40
N PRO A 301 7.09 -5.25 13.03
CA PRO A 301 5.68 -4.91 13.22
C PRO A 301 5.27 -4.76 14.69
N ALA A 302 6.07 -5.29 15.62
CA ALA A 302 5.82 -5.23 17.06
C ALA A 302 6.28 -3.93 17.72
N TYR A 303 6.97 -3.04 16.99
CA TYR A 303 7.44 -1.76 17.55
C TYR A 303 6.31 -0.98 18.24
N GLY A 304 6.55 -0.56 19.48
CA GLY A 304 5.59 0.16 20.33
C GLY A 304 4.43 -0.69 20.87
N ARG A 305 4.46 -2.01 20.66
CA ARG A 305 3.52 -3.01 21.18
C ARG A 305 4.25 -3.97 22.14
N ASP A 306 3.51 -4.82 22.83
CA ASP A 306 4.07 -5.75 23.82
C ASP A 306 4.95 -6.81 23.14
N GLY A 307 6.26 -6.54 23.06
CA GLY A 307 7.39 -7.48 23.04
C GLY A 307 7.47 -8.59 21.97
N ALA A 308 6.54 -8.69 21.02
CA ALA A 308 6.53 -9.79 20.07
C ALA A 308 7.81 -9.82 19.21
N ALA A 309 8.49 -10.97 19.20
CA ALA A 309 9.69 -11.21 18.41
C ALA A 309 9.34 -11.43 16.93
N VAL A 310 8.84 -10.38 16.27
CA VAL A 310 8.45 -10.41 14.86
C VAL A 310 9.22 -9.36 14.07
N ILE A 311 9.75 -9.78 12.92
CA ILE A 311 10.35 -8.88 11.94
C ILE A 311 9.72 -9.13 10.58
N CYS A 312 9.58 -8.06 9.81
CA CYS A 312 9.01 -8.06 8.48
C CYS A 312 10.09 -7.67 7.48
N CYS A 313 10.14 -8.36 6.35
CA CYS A 313 10.81 -7.91 5.13
C CYS A 313 9.77 -7.48 4.09
N PHE A 314 10.06 -6.43 3.35
CA PHE A 314 9.26 -6.00 2.22
C PHE A 314 10.11 -5.78 0.98
N ALA A 315 9.70 -6.39 -0.12
CA ALA A 315 10.32 -6.26 -1.43
C ALA A 315 9.26 -5.88 -2.46
N THR A 316 9.64 -5.15 -3.49
CA THR A 316 8.74 -4.74 -4.57
C THR A 316 9.38 -4.92 -5.95
N ALA A 317 8.54 -4.83 -6.99
CA ALA A 317 8.95 -4.94 -8.40
C ALA A 317 9.75 -6.23 -8.65
N GLU A 318 10.86 -6.14 -9.37
CA GLU A 318 11.69 -7.29 -9.74
C GLU A 318 12.12 -8.12 -8.52
N LYS A 319 12.43 -7.48 -7.39
CA LYS A 319 12.81 -8.20 -6.15
C LYS A 319 11.67 -9.05 -5.59
N ALA A 320 10.44 -8.55 -5.66
CA ALA A 320 9.26 -9.31 -5.26
C ALA A 320 9.03 -10.51 -6.20
N GLN A 321 9.16 -10.31 -7.52
CA GLN A 321 9.02 -11.39 -8.50
C GLN A 321 10.04 -12.51 -8.27
N ILE A 322 11.31 -12.16 -8.04
CA ILE A 322 12.37 -13.14 -7.74
C ILE A 322 12.10 -13.90 -6.44
N LEU A 323 11.52 -13.24 -5.43
CA LEU A 323 11.15 -13.92 -4.17
C LEU A 323 9.94 -14.84 -4.35
N ASP A 324 8.94 -14.41 -5.13
CA ASP A 324 7.71 -15.17 -5.38
C ASP A 324 7.96 -16.44 -6.24
N GLU A 325 9.03 -16.46 -7.04
CA GLU A 325 9.47 -17.63 -7.81
C GLU A 325 10.23 -18.68 -6.97
N GLN A 326 10.62 -18.34 -5.74
CA GLN A 326 11.33 -19.26 -4.85
C GLN A 326 10.38 -20.12 -4.04
N GLU A 327 10.79 -21.36 -3.75
CA GLU A 327 10.13 -22.14 -2.69
C GLU A 327 10.20 -21.38 -1.37
N GLU A 328 9.12 -21.42 -0.59
CA GLU A 328 8.97 -20.65 0.66
C GLU A 328 10.18 -20.83 1.59
N ASN A 329 10.68 -22.06 1.75
CA ASN A 329 11.85 -22.35 2.58
C ASN A 329 13.13 -21.63 2.11
N ARG A 330 13.28 -21.34 0.81
CA ARG A 330 14.40 -20.56 0.27
C ARG A 330 14.15 -19.06 0.33
N ALA A 331 12.90 -18.64 0.12
CA ALA A 331 12.47 -17.25 0.29
C ALA A 331 12.61 -16.76 1.74
N LEU A 332 12.70 -17.68 2.71
CA LEU A 332 12.83 -17.38 4.15
C LEU A 332 14.26 -17.43 4.72
N THR A 333 15.29 -17.74 3.92
CA THR A 333 16.67 -17.96 4.40
C THR A 333 17.63 -16.77 4.25
N TRP A 334 17.12 -15.56 4.07
CA TRP A 334 17.91 -14.36 3.72
C TRP A 334 18.45 -13.55 4.89
#